data_AF-A0A1A8S196-F1
#
_entry.id   AF-A0A1A8S196-F1
#
_cell.length_a   1.000
_cell.length_b   1.000
_cell.length_c   1.000
_cell.angle_alpha   90.00
_cell.angle_beta   90.00
_cell.angle_gamma   90.00
#
_symmetry.space_group_name_H-M   'P 1'
#
loop_
_entity.id
_entity.type
_entity.pdbx_description
1 polymer ?
#
loop_
_entity_poly.entity_id
_entity_poly.type
_entity_poly.pdbx_seq_one_letter_code
_entity_poly.pdbx_strand_id
1 'polypeptide(L)' 'DIYRKRCLRKAGRIIKDSSHPSHKLFRLLPSERRFCSIRSRTSRLRDSFFHQAIRLLNTAQTPHPHY' A
#
# COMPACT_ATOMS: atom_id res chain seq x y z
N ASP A 1 -3.20 10.32 -13.77
CA ASP A 1 -2.79 8.91 -13.82
C ASP A 1 -3.93 7.95 -13.48
N ILE A 2 -4.35 7.10 -14.42
CA ILE A 2 -5.47 6.14 -14.25
C ILE A 2 -5.03 4.96 -13.38
N TYR A 3 -3.77 4.53 -13.51
CA TYR A 3 -3.24 3.37 -12.80
C TYR A 3 -3.23 3.59 -11.29
N ARG A 4 -2.74 4.73 -10.80
CA ARG A 4 -2.70 5.12 -9.39
C ARG A 4 -4.09 5.15 -8.77
N LYS A 5 -5.09 5.71 -9.48
CA LYS A 5 -6.51 5.70 -9.03
C LYS A 5 -7.05 4.27 -8.89
N ARG A 6 -6.79 3.40 -9.87
CA ARG A 6 -7.20 1.98 -9.82
C ARG A 6 -6.50 1.22 -8.69
N CYS A 7 -5.20 1.44 -8.50
CA CYS A 7 -4.42 0.83 -7.43
C CYS A 7 -4.97 1.19 -6.05
N LEU A 8 -5.21 2.47 -5.77
CA LEU A 8 -5.76 2.92 -4.50
C LEU A 8 -7.16 2.34 -4.25
N ARG A 9 -8.03 2.33 -5.27
CA ARG A 9 -9.37 1.75 -5.14
C ARG A 9 -9.35 0.26 -4.84
N LYS A 10 -8.46 -0.50 -5.49
CA LYS A 10 -8.32 -1.95 -5.25
C LYS A 10 -7.71 -2.22 -3.87
N ALA A 11 -6.67 -1.48 -3.49
CA ALA A 11 -6.06 -1.61 -2.17
C ALA A 11 -7.05 -1.26 -1.04
N GLY A 12 -7.87 -0.22 -1.22
CA GLY A 12 -8.93 0.13 -0.28
C GLY A 12 -9.97 -0.96 -0.09
N ARG A 13 -10.29 -1.76 -1.13
CA ARG A 13 -11.18 -2.93 -0.99
C ARG A 13 -10.52 -4.02 -0.13
N ILE A 14 -9.23 -4.30 -0.34
CA ILE A 14 -8.48 -5.29 0.43
C ILE A 14 -8.34 -4.86 1.90
N ILE A 15 -8.15 -3.57 2.16
CA ILE A 15 -8.09 -3.01 3.51
C ILE A 15 -9.43 -3.20 4.24
N LYS A 16 -10.55 -3.00 3.55
CA LYS A 16 -11.89 -3.14 4.14
C LYS A 16 -12.31 -4.60 4.34
N ASP A 17 -11.82 -5.50 3.51
CA ASP A 17 -12.13 -6.93 3.55
C ASP A 17 -11.14 -7.70 4.41
N SER A 18 -11.52 -8.00 5.65
CA SER A 18 -10.71 -8.76 6.60
C SER A 18 -10.55 -10.24 6.22
N SER A 19 -11.43 -10.78 5.38
CA SER A 19 -11.37 -12.17 4.89
C SER A 19 -10.38 -12.34 3.73
N HIS A 20 -9.94 -11.23 3.13
CA HIS A 20 -9.05 -11.27 1.98
C HIS A 20 -7.68 -11.85 2.34
N PRO A 21 -7.12 -12.80 1.55
CA PRO A 21 -5.85 -13.47 1.89
C PRO A 21 -4.68 -12.50 2.02
N SER A 22 -4.68 -11.44 1.21
CA SER A 22 -3.66 -10.39 1.25
C SER A 22 -3.93 -9.27 2.26
N HIS A 23 -5.02 -9.31 3.03
CA HIS A 23 -5.38 -8.26 3.99
C HIS A 23 -4.23 -7.95 4.96
N LYS A 24 -3.50 -8.99 5.40
CA LYS A 24 -2.34 -8.86 6.28
C LYS A 24 -1.22 -7.97 5.71
N LEU A 25 -1.08 -7.88 4.39
CA LEU A 25 -0.08 -7.01 3.73
C LEU A 25 -0.51 -5.54 3.74
N PHE A 26 -1.82 -5.28 3.80
CA PHE A 26 -2.40 -3.94 3.85
C PHE A 26 -2.84 -3.56 5.26
N ARG A 27 -2.16 -4.08 6.28
CA ARG A 27 -2.36 -3.69 7.67
C ARG A 27 -1.49 -2.48 8.01
N LEU A 28 -2.07 -1.53 8.75
CA LEU A 28 -1.32 -0.43 9.35
C LEU A 28 -0.37 -0.96 10.43
N LEU A 29 0.81 -0.37 10.52
CA LEU A 29 1.71 -0.61 11.64
C LEU A 29 1.11 -0.03 12.93
N PRO A 30 1.56 -0.47 14.13
CA PRO A 30 1.05 0.04 15.40
C PRO A 30 1.14 1.56 15.57
N SER A 31 1.96 2.24 14.79
CA SER A 31 2.03 3.71 14.76
C SER A 31 0.90 4.37 13.98
N GLU A 32 0.05 3.59 13.30
CA GLU A 32 -1.09 4.00 12.46
C GLU A 32 -0.73 4.98 11.32
N ARG A 33 0.57 5.19 11.06
CA ARG A 33 1.08 6.17 10.09
C ARG A 33 1.43 5.58 8.73
N ARG A 34 1.72 4.28 8.69
CA ARG A 34 2.17 3.60 7.47
C ARG A 34 1.80 2.12 7.48
N PHE A 35 1.61 1.57 6.30
CA PHE A 35 1.41 0.16 6.03
C PHE A 35 2.73 -0.62 5.97
N CYS A 36 2.66 -1.92 6.20
CA CYS A 36 3.78 -2.87 6.07
C CYS A 36 4.38 -2.86 4.65
N SER A 37 5.51 -2.18 4.45
CA SER A 37 6.20 -2.18 3.16
C SER A 37 7.13 -3.40 3.02
N ILE A 38 7.04 -4.09 1.88
CA ILE A 38 7.88 -5.23 1.56
C ILE A 38 9.05 -4.74 0.70
N ARG A 39 10.29 -5.07 1.07
CA ARG A 39 11.46 -4.75 0.25
C ARG A 39 11.43 -5.57 -1.04
N SER A 40 11.49 -4.92 -2.20
CA SER A 40 11.68 -5.61 -3.47
C SER A 40 13.16 -5.68 -3.84
N ARG A 41 13.59 -6.83 -4.34
CA ARG A 41 14.92 -7.05 -4.93
C ARG A 41 14.89 -7.15 -6.45
N THR A 42 13.71 -7.25 -7.06
CA THR A 42 13.54 -7.44 -8.51
C THR A 42 12.56 -6.40 -9.06
N SER A 43 12.73 -6.03 -10.34
CA SER A 43 11.77 -5.18 -11.05
C SER A 43 10.38 -5.80 -11.06
N ARG A 44 10.29 -7.11 -11.35
CA ARG A 44 9.01 -7.86 -11.37
C ARG A 44 8.17 -7.67 -10.10
N LEU A 45 8.78 -7.81 -8.91
CA LEU A 45 8.07 -7.60 -7.65
C LEU A 45 7.81 -6.11 -7.38
N ARG A 46 8.76 -5.24 -7.71
CA ARG A 46 8.63 -3.79 -7.52
C ARG A 46 7.47 -3.21 -8.31
N ASP A 47 7.31 -3.67 -9.55
CA ASP A 47 6.33 -3.18 -10.50
C ASP A 47 5.00 -3.95 -10.38
N SER A 48 4.92 -4.91 -9.46
CA SER A 48 3.68 -5.62 -9.12
C SER A 48 2.68 -4.72 -8.40
N PHE A 49 1.40 -5.10 -8.48
CA PHE A 49 0.31 -4.40 -7.81
C PHE A 49 0.55 -4.20 -6.31
N PHE A 50 0.93 -5.26 -5.58
CA PHE A 50 1.03 -5.21 -4.11
C PHE A 50 2.08 -4.21 -3.63
N HIS A 51 3.27 -4.29 -4.23
CA HIS A 51 4.37 -3.40 -3.86
C HIS A 51 4.01 -1.95 -4.19
N GLN A 52 3.47 -1.70 -5.38
CA GLN A 52 3.12 -0.35 -5.81
C GLN A 52 1.94 0.22 -5.02
N ALA A 53 0.93 -0.58 -4.69
CA ALA A 53 -0.21 -0.16 -3.89
C ALA A 53 0.21 0.26 -2.48
N ILE A 54 1.05 -0.52 -1.81
CA ILE A 54 1.54 -0.20 -0.45
C ILE A 54 2.39 1.09 -0.46
N ARG A 55 3.27 1.25 -1.45
CA ARG A 55 4.05 2.50 -1.59
C ARG A 55 3.15 3.71 -1.79
N LEU A 56 2.14 3.59 -2.66
CA LEU A 56 1.19 4.66 -2.92
C LEU A 56 0.38 5.04 -1.66
N LEU A 57 -0.09 4.05 -0.91
CA LEU A 57 -0.80 4.27 0.34
C LEU A 57 0.09 4.96 1.38
N ASN A 58 1.34 4.51 1.51
CA ASN A 58 2.30 5.13 2.43
C ASN A 58 2.59 6.59 2.07
N THR A 59 2.74 6.92 0.79
CA THR A 59 2.91 8.33 0.35
C THR A 59 1.66 9.19 0.54
N ALA A 60 0.47 8.57 0.60
CA ALA A 60 -0.78 9.30 0.81
C ALA A 60 -1.07 9.53 2.31
N GLN A 61 -0.53 8.71 3.19
CA GLN A 61 -0.78 8.77 4.64
C GLN A 61 0.33 9.37 5.47
N THR A 62 1.57 9.42 4.99
CA THR A 62 2.59 10.25 5.64
C THR A 62 2.25 11.71 5.39
N PRO A 63 1.79 12.50 6.39
CA PRO A 63 1.91 13.94 6.27
C PRO A 63 3.39 14.20 6.04
N HIS A 64 3.70 14.88 4.92
CA HIS A 64 5.02 15.47 4.75
C HIS A 64 5.35 16.19 6.06
N PRO A 65 6.44 15.85 6.77
CA PRO A 65 6.92 16.77 7.78
C PRO A 65 7.23 18.06 7.02
N HIS A 66 6.40 19.08 7.22
CA HIS A 66 6.73 20.46 6.90
C HIS A 66 7.97 20.78 7.74
N TYR A 67 9.14 20.64 7.14
CA TYR A 67 10.31 21.42 7.50
C TYR A 67 10.43 22.53 6.46
#